data_AF-A0A356NDY2-F1
#
_entry.id   AF-A0A356NDY2-F1
#
_cell.length_a   1.000
_cell.length_b   1.000
_cell.length_c   1.000
_cell.angle_alpha   90.00
_cell.angle_beta   90.00
_cell.angle_gamma   90.00
#
_symmetry.space_group_name_H-M   'P 1'
#
loop_
_entity.id
_entity.type
_entity.pdbx_description
1 polymer ?
#
loop_
_entity_poly.entity_id
_entity_poly.type
_entity_poly.pdbx_seq_one_letter_code
_entity_poly.pdbx_strand_id
1 'polypeptide(L)'
;MDNVVSSSHIEVECLDYFAASRSLLGNAKFNLRSWASNSTHLRTAATEHNVAEADNPVKILGLWWDTQSDLIYPSPKSEVTTLTAATTKRDILKWASTIFDPLGLISPVTVSTKLFIQKLWQQQLDWDTKLSEDLCVTWHNISQNVAQATELLFPRQCV
;
A
#
# COMPACT_ATOMS: atom_id res chain seq x y z
N MET A 1 -4.22 12.83 6.47
CA MET A 1 -4.03 11.36 6.50
C MET A 1 -4.74 10.95 7.77
N ASP A 2 -5.91 10.34 7.63
CA ASP A 2 -6.95 10.39 8.66
C ASP A 2 -7.26 9.00 9.22
N ASN A 3 -6.39 8.02 8.91
CA ASN A 3 -6.51 6.63 9.35
C ASN A 3 -5.63 6.40 10.58
N VAL A 4 -6.16 5.66 11.55
CA VAL A 4 -5.41 5.16 12.70
C VAL A 4 -5.34 3.64 12.60
N VAL A 5 -4.14 3.10 12.73
CA VAL A 5 -3.90 1.65 12.76
C VAL A 5 -3.32 1.32 14.12
N SER A 6 -3.94 0.38 14.82
CA SER A 6 -3.46 -0.19 16.08
C SER A 6 -3.49 -1.71 15.96
N SER A 7 -2.65 -2.40 16.72
CA SER A 7 -2.58 -3.86 16.76
C SER A 7 -2.23 -4.36 18.15
N SER A 8 -2.82 -5.48 18.56
CA SER A 8 -2.43 -6.24 19.75
C SER A 8 -2.37 -7.74 19.43
N HIS A 9 -1.72 -8.51 20.30
CA HIS A 9 -1.78 -9.97 20.27
C HIS A 9 -2.95 -10.52 21.09
N ILE A 10 -3.67 -9.65 21.81
CA ILE A 10 -4.78 -10.01 22.69
C ILE A 10 -6.06 -9.35 22.17
N GLU A 11 -7.02 -10.17 21.72
CA GLU A 11 -8.26 -9.69 21.11
C GLU A 11 -9.09 -8.78 22.04
N VAL A 12 -9.08 -9.06 23.34
CA VAL A 12 -9.77 -8.25 24.36
C VAL A 12 -9.25 -6.82 24.39
N GLU A 13 -7.93 -6.63 24.27
CA GLU A 13 -7.35 -5.28 24.25
C GLU A 13 -7.80 -4.49 23.01
N CYS A 14 -7.98 -5.16 21.87
CA CYS A 14 -8.47 -4.51 20.66
C CYS A 14 -9.97 -4.15 20.78
N LEU A 15 -10.78 -4.96 21.46
CA LEU A 15 -12.18 -4.64 21.77
C LEU A 15 -12.28 -3.45 22.75
N ASP A 16 -11.44 -3.43 23.78
CA ASP A 16 -11.35 -2.32 24.71
C ASP A 16 -10.92 -1.03 24.00
N TYR A 17 -9.93 -1.13 23.10
CA TYR A 17 -9.52 -0.01 22.25
C TYR A 17 -10.66 0.49 21.36
N PHE A 18 -11.41 -0.42 20.71
CA PHE A 18 -12.58 -0.06 19.89
C PHE A 18 -13.62 0.72 20.70
N ALA A 19 -13.98 0.23 21.89
CA ALA A 19 -14.97 0.87 22.75
C ALA A 19 -14.46 2.22 23.29
N ALA A 20 -13.23 2.26 23.82
CA ALA A 20 -12.64 3.44 24.44
C ALA A 20 -12.42 4.57 23.43
N SER A 21 -11.86 4.26 22.26
CA SER A 21 -11.58 5.26 21.21
C SER A 21 -12.86 5.90 20.67
N ARG A 22 -13.92 5.12 20.45
CA ARG A 22 -15.22 5.64 20.01
C ARG A 22 -15.90 6.52 21.06
N SER A 23 -15.84 6.12 22.33
CA SER A 23 -16.37 6.92 23.43
C SER A 23 -15.63 8.25 23.55
N LEU A 24 -14.29 8.22 23.59
CA LEU A 24 -13.45 9.40 23.76
C LEU A 24 -13.62 10.39 22.61
N LEU A 25 -13.51 9.93 21.37
CA LEU A 25 -13.61 10.80 20.20
C LEU A 25 -15.06 11.21 19.90
N GLY A 26 -16.03 10.35 20.21
CA GLY A 26 -17.46 10.68 20.15
C GLY A 26 -17.83 11.85 21.06
N ASN A 27 -17.23 11.94 22.26
CA ASN A 27 -17.41 13.09 23.16
C ASN A 27 -16.92 14.40 22.53
N ALA A 28 -15.87 14.34 21.72
CA ALA A 28 -15.35 15.46 20.95
C ALA A 28 -16.03 15.63 19.58
N LYS A 29 -17.16 14.94 19.33
CA LYS A 29 -17.92 14.95 18.06
C LYS A 29 -17.16 14.39 16.84
N PHE A 30 -16.10 13.63 17.07
CA PHE A 30 -15.40 12.86 16.03
C PHE A 30 -15.94 11.44 15.98
N ASN A 31 -16.77 11.14 14.98
CA ASN A 31 -17.31 9.79 14.78
C ASN A 31 -16.33 8.91 14.00
N LEU A 32 -15.71 7.94 14.69
CA LEU A 32 -14.85 6.94 14.04
C LEU A 32 -15.70 5.95 13.22
N ARG A 33 -15.34 5.78 11.95
CA ARG A 33 -16.00 4.92 10.95
C ARG A 33 -14.96 4.07 10.20
N SER A 34 -15.42 3.23 9.28
CA SER A 34 -14.55 2.37 8.45
C SER A 34 -13.65 1.45 9.30
N TRP A 35 -14.24 0.85 10.33
CA TRP A 35 -13.53 -0.11 11.17
C TRP A 35 -13.33 -1.43 10.43
N ALA A 36 -12.06 -1.83 10.28
CA ALA A 36 -11.64 -3.06 9.65
C ALA A 36 -10.77 -3.88 10.61
N SER A 37 -10.99 -5.19 10.71
CA SER A 37 -10.22 -6.10 11.57
C SER A 37 -10.25 -7.54 11.06
N ASN A 38 -9.17 -8.28 11.31
CA ASN A 38 -9.10 -9.73 11.12
C ASN A 38 -9.89 -10.52 12.18
N SER A 39 -10.19 -9.92 13.34
CA SER A 39 -11.05 -10.51 14.36
C SER A 39 -12.53 -10.48 13.97
N THR A 40 -13.17 -11.65 14.03
CA THR A 40 -14.63 -11.77 13.82
C THR A 40 -15.42 -11.00 14.87
N HIS A 41 -14.97 -11.01 16.13
CA HIS A 41 -15.64 -10.30 17.22
C HIS A 41 -15.64 -8.78 16.98
N LEU A 42 -14.53 -8.21 16.54
CA LEU A 42 -14.44 -6.79 16.20
C LEU A 42 -15.27 -6.41 14.98
N ARG A 43 -15.30 -7.25 13.93
CA ARG A 43 -16.16 -7.01 12.76
C ARG A 43 -17.65 -7.01 13.12
N THR A 44 -18.07 -7.94 13.98
CA THR A 44 -19.46 -7.98 14.48
C THR A 44 -19.78 -6.73 15.27
N ALA A 45 -18.93 -6.34 16.24
CA ALA A 45 -19.13 -5.11 17.02
C ALA A 45 -19.21 -3.86 16.12
N ALA A 46 -18.30 -3.74 15.14
CA ALA A 46 -18.33 -2.64 14.19
C ALA A 46 -19.61 -2.62 13.34
N THR A 47 -20.13 -3.78 12.95
CA THR A 47 -21.37 -3.92 12.17
C THR A 47 -22.60 -3.54 13.00
N GLU A 48 -22.70 -4.03 14.24
CA GLU A 48 -23.78 -3.70 15.18
C GLU A 48 -23.87 -2.18 15.43
N HIS A 49 -22.73 -1.51 15.40
CA HIS A 49 -22.63 -0.07 15.54
C HIS A 49 -22.74 0.72 14.23
N ASN A 50 -22.93 0.07 13.08
CA ASN A 50 -22.97 0.68 11.74
C ASN A 50 -21.72 1.50 11.39
N VAL A 51 -20.55 1.02 11.80
CA VAL A 51 -19.25 1.68 11.56
C VAL A 51 -18.22 0.78 10.90
N ALA A 52 -18.60 -0.44 10.52
CA ALA A 52 -17.73 -1.38 9.81
C ALA A 52 -17.31 -0.87 8.42
N GLU A 53 -16.10 -1.22 8.02
CA GLU A 53 -15.68 -1.12 6.63
C GLU A 53 -16.39 -2.20 5.80
N ALA A 54 -17.00 -1.80 4.70
CA ALA A 54 -17.79 -2.70 3.85
C ALA A 54 -16.91 -3.43 2.84
N ASP A 55 -15.81 -2.78 2.43
CA ASP A 55 -14.91 -3.31 1.43
C ASP A 55 -13.90 -4.28 2.06
N ASN A 56 -13.53 -5.32 1.31
CA ASN A 56 -12.37 -6.16 1.60
C ASN A 56 -11.77 -6.59 0.25
N PRO A 57 -10.48 -6.34 -0.02
CA PRO A 57 -9.45 -5.78 0.86
C PRO A 57 -9.62 -4.28 1.17
N VAL A 58 -9.08 -3.84 2.30
CA VAL A 58 -9.10 -2.43 2.75
C VAL A 58 -7.76 -1.74 2.51
N LYS A 59 -7.77 -0.44 2.24
CA LYS A 59 -6.53 0.34 2.07
C LYS A 59 -6.09 0.96 3.40
N ILE A 60 -4.95 0.51 3.93
CA ILE A 60 -4.35 1.01 5.17
C ILE A 60 -2.99 1.64 4.90
N LEU A 61 -2.83 2.92 5.27
CA LEU A 61 -1.58 3.64 5.10
C LEU A 61 -0.97 3.48 3.69
N GLY A 62 -1.79 3.47 2.64
CA GLY A 62 -1.35 3.28 1.25
C GLY A 62 -1.02 1.85 0.83
N LEU A 63 -1.04 0.88 1.74
CA LEU A 63 -1.00 -0.57 1.47
C LEU A 63 -2.40 -1.16 1.40
N TRP A 64 -2.53 -2.34 0.83
CA TRP A 64 -3.76 -3.11 0.85
C TRP A 64 -3.69 -4.21 1.91
N TRP A 65 -4.79 -4.43 2.61
CA TRP A 65 -4.93 -5.44 3.64
C TRP A 65 -6.21 -6.23 3.42
N ASP A 66 -6.07 -7.53 3.22
CA ASP A 66 -7.18 -8.46 3.28
C ASP A 66 -7.39 -8.89 4.73
N THR A 67 -8.48 -8.42 5.33
CA THR A 67 -8.82 -8.70 6.73
C THR A 67 -9.20 -10.16 6.96
N GLN A 68 -9.64 -10.90 5.94
CA GLN A 68 -10.05 -12.29 6.09
C GLN A 68 -8.86 -13.25 6.11
N SER A 69 -7.90 -13.03 5.21
CA SER A 69 -6.66 -13.83 5.16
C SER A 69 -5.53 -13.27 6.04
N ASP A 70 -5.71 -12.05 6.55
CA ASP A 70 -4.73 -11.26 7.30
C ASP A 70 -3.40 -11.03 6.56
N LEU A 71 -3.51 -10.80 5.26
CA LEU A 71 -2.39 -10.56 4.36
C LEU A 71 -2.35 -9.08 3.94
N ILE A 72 -1.18 -8.46 4.05
CA ILE A 72 -0.90 -7.13 3.50
C ILE A 72 -0.09 -7.24 2.23
N TYR A 73 -0.31 -6.32 1.29
CA TYR A 73 0.44 -6.24 0.05
C TYR A 73 0.53 -4.80 -0.47
N PRO A 74 1.62 -4.43 -1.16
CA PRO A 74 1.85 -3.05 -1.62
C PRO A 74 0.80 -2.52 -2.59
N SER A 75 0.33 -3.35 -3.53
CA SER A 75 -0.61 -2.93 -4.56
C SER A 75 -1.38 -4.13 -5.13
N PRO A 76 -2.64 -4.00 -5.57
CA PRO A 76 -3.37 -5.06 -6.24
C PRO A 76 -2.75 -5.25 -7.64
N LYS A 77 -2.79 -6.50 -8.14
CA LYS A 77 -2.21 -6.89 -9.43
C LYS A 77 -2.66 -6.02 -10.62
N SER A 78 -3.84 -5.40 -10.53
CA SER A 78 -4.42 -4.57 -11.59
C SER A 78 -3.94 -3.11 -11.59
N GLU A 79 -3.42 -2.59 -10.48
CA GLU A 79 -3.04 -1.17 -10.36
C GLU A 79 -1.62 -0.91 -10.86
N VAL A 80 -0.72 -1.87 -10.73
CA VAL A 80 0.63 -1.79 -11.31
C VAL A 80 0.56 -2.26 -12.75
N THR A 81 0.00 -1.40 -13.61
CA THR A 81 0.11 -1.63 -15.05
C THR A 81 1.59 -1.66 -15.39
N THR A 82 2.06 -2.74 -16.02
CA THR A 82 3.38 -2.74 -16.62
C THR A 82 3.39 -1.62 -17.65
N LEU A 83 4.08 -0.51 -17.35
CA LEU A 83 4.38 0.49 -18.36
C LEU A 83 5.47 -0.09 -19.27
N THR A 84 5.13 -1.16 -19.99
CA THR A 84 5.94 -1.76 -21.06
C THR A 84 6.23 -0.75 -22.17
N ALA A 85 5.48 0.36 -22.20
CA ALA A 85 5.62 1.46 -23.14
C ALA A 85 6.17 2.77 -22.51
N ALA A 86 6.73 2.76 -21.30
CA ALA A 86 7.41 3.96 -20.80
C ALA A 86 8.62 4.27 -21.71
N THR A 87 8.53 5.37 -22.46
CA THR A 87 9.56 5.76 -23.44
C THR A 87 10.34 6.99 -23.00
N THR A 88 9.93 7.63 -21.91
CA THR A 88 10.53 8.87 -21.43
C THR A 88 10.85 8.82 -19.93
N LYS A 89 11.74 9.72 -19.48
CA LYS A 89 12.04 9.89 -18.05
C LYS A 89 10.78 10.27 -17.25
N ARG A 90 9.87 11.05 -17.83
CA ARG A 90 8.58 11.43 -17.21
C ARG A 90 7.70 10.21 -16.98
N ASP A 91 7.57 9.32 -17.95
CA ASP A 91 6.75 8.11 -17.82
C ASP A 91 7.25 7.23 -16.67
N ILE A 92 8.57 7.08 -16.57
CA ILE A 92 9.23 6.31 -15.51
C ILE A 92 8.97 6.93 -14.14
N LEU A 93 9.13 8.24 -14.00
CA LEU A 93 8.87 8.94 -12.75
C LEU A 93 7.40 8.83 -12.33
N LYS A 94 6.49 8.99 -13.29
CA LYS A 94 5.06 8.81 -13.07
C LYS A 94 4.76 7.39 -12.57
N TRP A 95 5.33 6.38 -13.20
CA TRP A 95 5.19 5.00 -12.76
C TRP A 95 5.80 4.76 -11.37
N ALA A 96 7.03 5.24 -11.14
CA ALA A 96 7.70 5.07 -9.86
C ALA A 96 6.90 5.71 -8.70
N SER A 97 6.18 6.80 -8.97
CA SER A 97 5.32 7.46 -7.99
C SER A 97 4.06 6.67 -7.61
N THR A 98 3.65 5.69 -8.41
CA THR A 98 2.51 4.81 -8.08
C THR A 98 2.91 3.72 -7.08
N ILE A 99 4.21 3.48 -6.90
CA ILE A 99 4.71 2.48 -5.96
C ILE A 99 4.83 3.10 -4.58
N PHE A 100 4.00 2.62 -3.66
CA PHE A 100 4.02 3.05 -2.27
C PHE A 100 4.44 1.89 -1.37
N ASP A 101 5.56 2.04 -0.67
CA ASP A 101 6.11 1.03 0.23
C ASP A 101 6.58 1.68 1.55
N PRO A 102 5.65 2.08 2.43
CA PRO A 102 5.97 2.78 3.67
C PRO A 102 6.68 1.89 4.69
N LEU A 103 6.49 0.57 4.61
CA LEU A 103 7.09 -0.42 5.52
C LEU A 103 8.38 -1.02 4.96
N GLY A 104 8.74 -0.70 3.72
CA GLY A 104 9.96 -1.19 3.09
C GLY A 104 9.91 -2.66 2.66
N LEU A 105 8.72 -3.26 2.54
CA LEU A 105 8.50 -4.68 2.23
C LEU A 105 9.12 -5.12 0.90
N ILE A 106 9.18 -4.20 -0.07
CA ILE A 106 9.72 -4.42 -1.41
C ILE A 106 10.90 -3.49 -1.71
N SER A 107 11.55 -2.95 -0.67
CA SER A 107 12.70 -2.05 -0.78
C SER A 107 13.80 -2.54 -1.74
N PRO A 108 14.21 -3.82 -1.72
CA PRO A 108 15.29 -4.29 -2.61
C PRO A 108 15.01 -4.05 -4.09
N VAL A 109 13.74 -4.17 -4.53
CA VAL A 109 13.38 -3.97 -5.94
C VAL A 109 13.08 -2.49 -6.24
N THR A 110 12.53 -1.73 -5.30
CA THR A 110 12.25 -0.30 -5.51
C THR A 110 13.53 0.56 -5.53
N VAL A 111 14.61 0.11 -4.89
CA VAL A 111 15.93 0.74 -5.01
C VAL A 111 16.43 0.71 -6.46
N SER A 112 16.22 -0.39 -7.19
CA SER A 112 16.61 -0.50 -8.61
C SER A 112 15.92 0.57 -9.48
N THR A 113 14.65 0.86 -9.21
CA THR A 113 13.92 1.96 -9.87
C THR A 113 14.56 3.31 -9.58
N LYS A 114 14.91 3.59 -8.32
CA LYS A 114 15.55 4.87 -7.92
C LYS A 114 16.94 5.04 -8.54
N LEU A 115 17.74 3.97 -8.57
CA LEU A 115 19.05 3.95 -9.21
C LEU A 115 18.93 4.19 -10.73
N PHE A 116 17.93 3.60 -11.37
CA PHE A 116 17.68 3.84 -12.79
C PHE A 116 17.30 5.29 -13.06
N ILE A 117 16.39 5.86 -12.27
CA ILE A 117 16.03 7.29 -12.36
C ILE A 117 17.28 8.16 -12.18
N GLN A 118 18.11 7.87 -11.18
CA GLN A 118 19.37 8.58 -10.96
C GLN A 118 20.31 8.51 -12.18
N LYS A 119 20.42 7.36 -12.83
CA LYS A 119 21.19 7.19 -14.07
C LYS A 119 20.66 8.10 -15.19
N LEU A 120 19.34 8.21 -15.36
CA LEU A 120 18.74 9.10 -16.36
C LEU A 120 19.06 10.58 -16.07
N TRP A 121 19.10 10.97 -14.79
CA TRP A 121 19.52 12.32 -14.39
C TRP A 121 21.00 12.57 -14.67
N GLN A 122 21.87 11.61 -14.40
CA GLN A 122 23.31 11.72 -14.70
C GLN A 122 23.59 11.86 -16.21
N GLN A 123 22.73 11.25 -17.05
CA GLN A 123 22.79 11.39 -18.50
C GLN A 123 22.18 12.69 -19.03
N GLN A 124 21.70 13.58 -18.14
CA GLN A 124 21.10 14.87 -18.48
C GLN A 124 19.94 14.78 -19.50
N LEU A 125 19.20 13.67 -19.50
CA LEU A 125 18.02 13.53 -20.35
C LEU A 125 16.92 14.48 -19.88
N ASP A 126 16.21 15.13 -20.79
CA ASP A 126 15.02 15.90 -20.43
C ASP A 126 13.84 14.98 -20.09
N TRP A 127 12.77 15.57 -19.57
CA TRP A 127 11.58 14.84 -19.11
C TRP A 127 10.95 13.99 -20.21
N ASP A 128 10.81 14.55 -21.41
CA ASP A 128 10.08 13.96 -22.54
C ASP A 128 11.02 13.41 -23.63
N THR A 129 12.34 13.38 -23.37
CA THR A 129 13.31 12.77 -24.26
C THR A 129 13.09 11.27 -24.33
N LYS A 130 13.05 10.74 -25.56
CA LYS A 130 12.96 9.29 -25.78
C LYS A 130 14.23 8.60 -25.28
N LEU A 131 14.04 7.55 -24.50
CA LEU A 131 15.11 6.67 -24.05
C LEU A 131 15.71 5.88 -25.23
N SER A 132 17.00 5.55 -25.14
CA SER A 132 17.61 4.60 -26.05
C SER A 132 17.04 3.19 -25.83
N GLU A 133 17.18 2.33 -26.83
CA GLU A 133 16.69 0.95 -26.77
C GLU A 133 17.25 0.18 -25.56
N ASP A 134 18.56 0.31 -25.28
CA ASP A 134 19.20 -0.31 -24.11
C ASP A 134 18.58 0.14 -22.78
N LEU A 135 18.22 1.42 -22.66
CA LEU A 135 17.57 1.98 -21.47
C LEU A 135 16.14 1.46 -21.34
N CYS A 136 15.40 1.37 -22.44
CA CYS A 136 14.06 0.78 -22.46
C CYS A 136 14.09 -0.69 -22.01
N VAL A 137 15.03 -1.50 -22.52
CA VAL A 137 15.19 -2.91 -22.11
C VAL A 137 15.53 -3.02 -20.63
N THR A 138 16.46 -2.19 -20.15
CA THR A 138 16.83 -2.15 -18.73
C THR A 138 15.63 -1.78 -17.86
N TRP A 139 14.88 -0.75 -18.24
CA TRP A 139 13.69 -0.32 -17.53
C TRP A 139 12.61 -1.39 -17.51
N HIS A 140 12.39 -2.07 -18.63
CA HIS A 140 11.42 -3.15 -18.74
C HIS A 140 11.67 -4.24 -17.69
N ASN A 141 12.90 -4.73 -17.59
CA ASN A 141 13.29 -5.73 -16.60
C ASN A 141 13.08 -5.25 -15.15
N ILE A 142 13.44 -4.00 -14.85
CA ILE A 142 13.23 -3.40 -13.52
C ILE A 142 11.74 -3.33 -13.20
N SER A 143 10.94 -2.81 -14.13
CA SER A 143 9.50 -2.62 -13.93
C SER A 143 8.76 -3.94 -13.76
N GLN A 144 9.18 -5.00 -14.46
CA GLN A 144 8.63 -6.34 -14.30
C GLN A 144 8.94 -6.94 -12.92
N ASN A 145 10.20 -6.84 -12.47
CA ASN A 145 10.60 -7.34 -11.15
C ASN A 145 9.82 -6.65 -10.03
N VAL A 146 9.63 -5.35 -10.14
CA VAL A 146 8.87 -4.57 -9.16
C VAL A 146 7.38 -4.90 -9.23
N ALA A 147 6.79 -5.04 -10.43
CA ALA A 147 5.40 -5.46 -10.58
C ALA A 147 5.14 -6.82 -9.92
N GLN A 148 6.03 -7.81 -10.15
CA GLN A 148 5.94 -9.11 -9.48
C GLN A 148 6.06 -8.99 -7.96
N ALA A 149 6.98 -8.15 -7.47
CA ALA A 149 7.17 -7.94 -6.04
C ALA A 149 5.95 -7.27 -5.37
N THR A 150 5.22 -6.41 -6.08
CA THR A 150 4.00 -5.78 -5.54
C THR A 150 2.87 -6.78 -5.31
N GLU A 151 2.95 -7.97 -5.91
CA GLU A 151 2.01 -9.08 -5.67
C GLU A 151 2.39 -9.95 -4.47
N LEU A 152 3.53 -9.71 -3.83
CA LEU A 152 3.94 -10.47 -2.66
C LEU A 152 2.98 -10.22 -1.50
N LEU A 153 2.59 -11.32 -0.86
CA LEU A 153 1.68 -11.33 0.27
C LEU A 153 2.50 -11.46 1.55
N PHE A 154 2.28 -10.56 2.49
CA PHE A 154 2.98 -10.55 3.77
C PHE A 154 1.97 -10.80 4.89
N PRO A 155 2.15 -11.84 5.72
CA PRO A 155 1.25 -12.08 6.83
C PRO A 155 1.43 -11.03 7.92
N ARG A 156 0.32 -10.57 8.48
CA ARG A 156 0.32 -9.91 9.79
C ARG A 156 0.31 -10.98 10.88
N GLN A 157 1.06 -10.76 11.95
CA GLN A 157 1.13 -11.68 13.10
C GLN A 157 0.45 -11.06 14.33
N CYS A 158 -0.57 -10.22 14.10
CA CYS A 158 -1.26 -9.47 15.14
C CYS A 158 -2.72 -9.19 14.77
N VAL A 159 -3.56 -9.01 15.79
CA VAL A 159 -4.97 -8.60 15.69
C VAL A 159 -5.04 -7.08 15.58
#